data_AF-A0A2H9TKU2-F1
#
_entry.id   AF-A0A2H9TKU2-F1
#
_cell.length_a   1.000
_cell.length_b   1.000
_cell.length_c   1.000
_cell.angle_alpha   90.00
_cell.angle_beta   90.00
_cell.angle_gamma   90.00
#
_symmetry.space_group_name_H-M   'P 1'
#
loop_
_entity.id
_entity.type
_entity.pdbx_description
1 polymer ?
#
loop_
_entity_poly.entity_id
_entity_poly.type
_entity_poly.pdbx_seq_one_letter_code
_entity_poly.pdbx_strand_id
1 'polypeptide(L)'
;MWKRFYGVASMPLRDVRGSNPLTLLGRKGLLQQLPTAVAATLKPDLKLTQLRNAVRMHARQLPFPEHMLDIDPLTVIPVRGAHPALSVALRKKGGRNHHGKITCRHRGGGFKRRIRLLDKSRLAKGQVVRIEHDPNRSAKIALVKGVDGRVFYVLAWDGCKAGDTVDMTGQRNGTTLSLLDIALGTTIHNIETRPGQGGQLCRSAGTKAVLVGKSGGEASIKLPSGVIRKLSLQCRATIGVVGNAEWHLRILGKAGRRRNLGWRPTVRGVAMNANDHPHGGGKGGRSKGKPSQSPWGKICK
;
A
#
# COMPACT_ATOMS: atom_id res chain seq x y z
N MET A 1 -0.48 35.84 40.70
CA MET A 1 0.80 35.93 41.43
C MET A 1 1.21 34.51 41.75
N TRP A 2 2.27 33.99 41.12
CA TRP A 2 3.11 32.83 41.49
C TRP A 2 3.96 32.47 40.26
N LYS A 3 5.18 33.01 40.25
CA LYS A 3 6.29 32.72 39.34
C LYS A 3 7.16 31.62 39.98
N ARG A 4 7.92 30.92 39.12
CA ARG A 4 9.04 29.99 39.38
C ARG A 4 8.66 28.52 39.43
N PHE A 5 9.12 27.77 38.44
CA PHE A 5 10.09 26.68 38.57
C PHE A 5 10.44 26.15 37.17
N TYR A 6 11.44 26.76 36.52
CA TYR A 6 12.21 26.14 35.44
C TYR A 6 13.68 26.40 35.75
N GLY A 7 14.31 25.42 36.39
CA GLY A 7 15.76 25.38 36.58
C GLY A 7 16.41 24.89 35.29
N VAL A 8 17.26 25.74 34.72
CA VAL A 8 18.17 25.43 33.63
C VAL A 8 19.33 24.64 34.23
N ALA A 9 19.42 23.34 33.93
CA ALA A 9 20.59 22.54 34.28
C ALA A 9 21.67 22.74 33.20
N SER A 10 22.69 23.53 33.55
CA SER A 10 23.95 23.65 32.83
C SER A 10 24.80 22.39 33.07
N MET A 11 25.08 21.60 32.02
CA MET A 11 26.08 20.53 32.07
C MET A 11 27.47 21.13 31.78
N PRO A 12 28.51 20.80 32.58
CA PRO A 12 29.87 21.27 32.34
C PRO A 12 30.54 20.51 31.18
N LEU A 13 31.20 21.26 30.30
CA LEU A 13 32.16 20.76 29.32
C LEU A 13 33.31 20.07 30.06
N ARG A 14 33.52 18.77 29.82
CA ARG A 14 34.74 18.06 30.19
C ARG A 14 35.68 18.02 29.00
N ASP A 15 36.81 18.70 29.17
CA ASP A 15 38.04 18.56 28.40
C ASP A 15 38.49 17.09 28.40
N VAL A 16 38.71 16.51 27.22
CA VAL A 16 39.49 15.28 27.07
C VAL A 16 40.57 15.57 26.04
N ARG A 17 41.70 16.08 26.54
CA ARG A 17 42.97 16.12 25.82
C ARG A 17 43.77 14.85 26.17
N GLY A 18 43.97 14.01 25.15
CA GLY A 18 45.22 13.27 24.88
C GLY A 18 45.58 12.07 25.77
N SER A 19 45.49 10.86 25.20
CA SER A 19 46.64 9.93 25.14
C SER A 19 46.44 8.79 24.13
N ASN A 20 47.19 8.94 23.04
CA ASN A 20 47.81 7.99 22.11
C ASN A 20 47.05 7.05 21.14
N PRO A 21 47.58 6.94 19.90
CA PRO A 21 46.99 6.22 18.78
C PRO A 21 47.61 4.82 18.65
N LEU A 22 46.82 3.78 18.37
CA LEU A 22 47.25 2.51 17.74
C LEU A 22 46.05 1.57 17.67
N THR A 23 45.43 1.46 16.50
CA THR A 23 44.86 0.23 15.88
C THR A 23 43.99 0.61 14.67
N LEU A 24 44.68 0.86 13.55
CA LEU A 24 44.09 1.04 12.22
C LEU A 24 44.69 -0.03 11.30
N LEU A 25 44.10 -1.22 11.30
CA LEU A 25 44.32 -2.32 10.36
C LEU A 25 42.99 -3.10 10.36
N GLY A 26 42.26 -3.38 9.28
CA GLY A 26 42.39 -3.15 7.85
C GLY A 26 41.17 -3.82 7.21
N ARG A 27 40.52 -3.15 6.26
CA ARG A 27 39.58 -3.77 5.31
C ARG A 27 40.39 -4.61 4.32
N LYS A 28 39.99 -5.87 4.11
CA LYS A 28 40.02 -6.68 2.87
C LYS A 28 40.26 -8.14 3.23
N GLY A 29 39.25 -8.99 3.04
CA GLY A 29 39.41 -10.44 3.17
C GLY A 29 38.14 -11.15 3.60
N LEU A 30 37.12 -11.17 2.74
CA LEU A 30 36.02 -12.16 2.78
C LEU A 30 35.15 -12.13 1.52
N LEU A 31 35.77 -11.90 0.35
CA LEU A 31 35.15 -12.04 -0.96
C LEU A 31 36.18 -12.59 -1.94
N GLN A 32 36.49 -13.88 -1.80
CA GLN A 32 37.11 -14.68 -2.84
C GLN A 32 37.00 -16.15 -2.44
N GLN A 33 36.11 -16.88 -3.11
CA GLN A 33 36.29 -18.25 -3.59
C GLN A 33 34.96 -18.76 -4.16
N LEU A 34 34.74 -18.52 -5.45
CA LEU A 34 33.95 -19.40 -6.31
C LEU A 34 34.73 -19.56 -7.63
N PRO A 35 34.82 -20.78 -8.18
CA PRO A 35 35.72 -21.09 -9.29
C PRO A 35 35.26 -20.49 -10.61
N THR A 36 36.23 -19.91 -11.31
CA THR A 36 36.12 -19.26 -12.61
C THR A 36 36.10 -20.31 -13.72
N ALA A 37 34.93 -20.69 -14.21
CA ALA A 37 34.77 -21.29 -15.53
C ALA A 37 33.31 -21.15 -15.99
N VAL A 38 33.12 -20.73 -17.23
CA VAL A 38 31.83 -20.40 -17.89
C VAL A 38 31.26 -19.01 -17.56
N ALA A 39 32.08 -17.97 -17.76
CA ALA A 39 31.61 -16.59 -17.91
C ALA A 39 31.97 -16.07 -19.31
N ALA A 40 31.42 -16.69 -20.36
CA ALA A 40 31.61 -16.28 -21.75
C ALA A 40 30.32 -16.41 -22.57
N THR A 41 29.24 -15.77 -22.10
CA THR A 41 28.10 -15.30 -22.91
C THR A 41 27.08 -14.70 -21.95
N LEU A 42 26.96 -13.36 -21.95
CA LEU A 42 25.79 -12.55 -21.56
C LEU A 42 26.30 -11.16 -21.11
N LYS A 43 25.83 -10.12 -21.79
CA LYS A 43 26.13 -8.70 -21.48
C LYS A 43 25.84 -8.41 -19.99
N PRO A 44 26.80 -7.86 -19.21
CA PRO A 44 26.64 -7.72 -17.76
C PRO A 44 25.97 -6.40 -17.30
N ASP A 45 25.36 -5.62 -18.19
CA ASP A 45 25.03 -4.21 -17.88
C ASP A 45 23.55 -3.88 -17.61
N LEU A 46 22.72 -4.86 -17.24
CA LEU A 46 21.27 -4.60 -17.09
C LEU A 46 20.60 -5.16 -15.83
N LYS A 47 21.34 -5.55 -14.78
CA LYS A 47 20.72 -6.22 -13.60
C LYS A 47 20.89 -5.61 -12.21
N LEU A 48 21.57 -4.46 -12.04
CA LEU A 48 21.58 -3.76 -10.73
C LEU A 48 21.07 -2.31 -10.77
N THR A 49 21.19 -1.64 -11.92
CA THR A 49 20.75 -0.26 -12.11
C THR A 49 19.24 -0.13 -12.29
N GLN A 50 18.57 -1.14 -12.88
CA GLN A 50 17.11 -1.14 -12.99
C GLN A 50 16.40 -1.38 -11.64
N LEU A 51 17.04 -2.11 -10.71
CA LEU A 51 16.49 -2.34 -9.36
C LEU A 51 16.78 -1.20 -8.37
N ARG A 52 17.70 -0.28 -8.69
CA ARG A 52 17.99 0.91 -7.87
C ARG A 52 16.99 2.05 -8.03
N ASN A 53 16.12 2.01 -9.04
CA ASN A 53 15.30 3.17 -9.44
C ASN A 53 13.91 3.30 -8.78
N ALA A 54 13.62 2.59 -7.69
CA ALA A 54 12.29 2.63 -7.05
C ALA A 54 12.27 3.06 -5.57
N VAL A 55 13.43 3.26 -4.93
CA VAL A 55 13.50 3.50 -3.48
C VAL A 55 14.29 4.78 -3.20
N ARG A 56 13.58 5.85 -2.81
CA ARG A 56 14.23 7.08 -2.37
C ARG A 56 14.60 6.95 -0.90
N MET A 57 15.86 6.65 -0.62
CA MET A 57 16.43 6.82 0.71
C MET A 57 16.71 8.31 0.97
N HIS A 58 16.25 8.84 2.09
CA HIS A 58 16.53 10.24 2.47
C HIS A 58 17.93 10.37 3.09
N ALA A 59 18.65 11.43 2.72
CA ALA A 59 19.98 11.74 3.27
C ALA A 59 19.92 12.09 4.78
N ARG A 60 21.00 11.73 5.48
CA ARG A 60 21.18 11.72 6.95
C ARG A 60 21.30 13.11 7.61
N GLN A 61 20.36 14.02 7.37
CA GLN A 61 20.41 15.35 8.00
C GLN A 61 19.57 15.46 9.29
N LEU A 62 18.72 14.47 9.58
CA LEU A 62 17.88 14.40 10.78
C LEU A 62 17.89 12.95 11.30
N PRO A 63 17.58 12.67 12.59
CA PRO A 63 17.59 11.30 13.12
C PRO A 63 16.43 10.42 12.59
N PHE A 64 15.38 11.04 12.07
CA PHE A 64 14.12 10.37 11.68
C PHE A 64 14.00 9.84 10.23
N PRO A 65 14.69 10.37 9.20
CA PRO A 65 14.60 9.86 7.83
C PRO A 65 15.30 8.52 7.62
N GLU A 66 16.14 8.06 8.57
CA GLU A 66 16.99 6.86 8.39
C GLU A 66 16.19 5.58 8.12
N HIS A 67 15.02 5.44 8.74
CA HIS A 67 14.15 4.28 8.55
C HIS A 67 13.03 4.55 7.54
N MET A 68 13.01 5.71 6.89
CA MET A 68 11.92 6.09 6.01
C MET A 68 12.17 5.57 4.60
N LEU A 69 11.27 4.73 4.12
CA LEU A 69 11.28 4.20 2.75
C LEU A 69 10.00 4.65 2.05
N ASP A 70 10.12 5.63 1.16
CA ASP A 70 9.06 5.98 0.22
C ASP A 70 9.35 5.33 -1.14
N ILE A 71 8.31 4.69 -1.68
CA ILE A 71 8.33 4.03 -2.99
C ILE A 71 7.42 4.87 -3.89
N ASP A 72 7.99 5.93 -4.43
CA ASP A 72 7.38 6.69 -5.50
C ASP A 72 8.25 6.44 -6.74
N PRO A 73 7.88 5.53 -7.65
CA PRO A 73 8.65 5.38 -8.86
C PRO A 73 8.46 6.65 -9.70
N LEU A 74 9.56 7.10 -10.29
CA LEU A 74 9.71 8.33 -11.09
C LEU A 74 8.74 8.43 -12.29
N THR A 75 7.94 7.38 -12.56
CA THR A 75 6.96 7.30 -13.63
C THR A 75 5.67 8.10 -13.39
N VAL A 76 5.46 8.62 -12.18
CA VAL A 76 4.33 9.53 -11.91
C VAL A 76 4.74 10.94 -12.32
N ILE A 77 4.37 11.33 -13.55
CA ILE A 77 4.53 12.72 -14.00
C ILE A 77 3.76 13.61 -13.00
N PRO A 78 4.41 14.62 -12.39
CA PRO A 78 3.76 15.53 -11.44
C PRO A 78 2.86 16.52 -12.21
N VAL A 79 1.78 16.02 -12.82
CA VAL A 79 0.73 16.90 -13.34
C VAL A 79 -0.03 17.42 -12.12
N ARG A 80 -0.15 18.75 -12.04
CA ARG A 80 -0.77 19.46 -10.92
C ARG A 80 -2.26 19.08 -10.81
N GLY A 81 -2.54 18.06 -10.01
CA GLY A 81 -3.88 17.76 -9.51
C GLY A 81 -4.65 16.68 -10.28
N ALA A 82 -5.70 16.16 -9.63
CA ALA A 82 -6.65 15.22 -10.23
C ALA A 82 -7.53 15.93 -11.27
N HIS A 83 -8.04 15.18 -12.24
CA HIS A 83 -8.99 15.72 -13.23
C HIS A 83 -10.23 16.30 -12.51
N PRO A 84 -10.58 17.58 -12.74
CA PRO A 84 -11.58 18.28 -11.92
C PRO A 84 -12.94 17.57 -11.95
N ALA A 85 -13.42 17.18 -13.14
CA ALA A 85 -14.70 16.50 -13.33
C ALA A 85 -14.80 15.10 -12.67
N LEU A 86 -13.67 14.44 -12.43
CA LEU A 86 -13.61 13.08 -11.87
C LEU A 86 -13.20 13.08 -10.39
N SER A 87 -13.25 14.25 -9.75
CA SER A 87 -12.80 14.43 -8.38
C SER A 87 -13.89 15.06 -7.51
N VAL A 88 -14.20 14.43 -6.38
CA VAL A 88 -15.21 14.89 -5.42
C VAL A 88 -14.57 15.11 -4.06
N ALA A 89 -15.02 16.09 -3.28
CA ALA A 89 -14.49 16.32 -1.95
C ALA A 89 -14.79 15.14 -1.01
N LEU A 90 -13.78 14.63 -0.28
CA LEU A 90 -13.98 13.59 0.73
C LEU A 90 -14.42 14.22 2.06
N ARG A 91 -15.68 14.02 2.46
CA ARG A 91 -16.14 14.35 3.82
C ARG A 91 -15.58 13.34 4.82
N LYS A 92 -14.75 13.79 5.76
CA LYS A 92 -14.14 12.94 6.79
C LYS A 92 -15.12 12.69 7.93
N LYS A 93 -15.29 11.42 8.32
CA LYS A 93 -16.14 11.02 9.46
C LYS A 93 -15.40 10.92 10.80
N GLY A 94 -14.06 10.80 10.77
CA GLY A 94 -13.25 10.62 11.99
C GLY A 94 -13.54 9.34 12.78
N GLY A 95 -14.11 8.32 12.13
CA GLY A 95 -14.49 7.06 12.79
C GLY A 95 -15.84 7.07 13.51
N ARG A 96 -16.65 8.12 13.30
CA ARG A 96 -17.98 8.26 13.89
C ARG A 96 -19.11 7.76 12.97
N ASN A 97 -20.20 7.28 13.58
CA ASN A 97 -21.45 6.96 12.90
C ASN A 97 -22.36 8.20 12.78
N HIS A 98 -23.59 8.01 12.30
CA HIS A 98 -24.57 9.10 12.16
C HIS A 98 -25.04 9.66 13.51
N HIS A 99 -24.98 8.88 14.60
CA HIS A 99 -25.22 9.35 15.97
C HIS A 99 -24.05 10.13 16.59
N GLY A 100 -22.96 10.37 15.86
CA GLY A 100 -21.77 11.05 16.39
C GLY A 100 -20.89 10.21 17.31
N LYS A 101 -21.26 8.95 17.59
CA LYS A 101 -20.48 8.03 18.43
C LYS A 101 -19.33 7.41 17.66
N ILE A 102 -18.19 7.20 18.32
CA ILE A 102 -17.02 6.54 17.71
C ILE A 102 -17.30 5.05 17.58
N THR A 103 -17.43 4.55 16.35
CA THR A 103 -17.60 3.12 16.06
C THR A 103 -16.29 2.48 15.58
N CYS A 104 -15.50 3.20 14.80
CA CYS A 104 -14.17 2.77 14.40
C CYS A 104 -13.11 3.59 15.13
N ARG A 105 -12.44 2.95 16.11
CA ARG A 105 -11.34 3.57 16.86
C ARG A 105 -10.16 3.93 15.93
N HIS A 106 -9.31 4.84 16.41
CA HIS A 106 -8.02 5.19 15.80
C HIS A 106 -8.09 5.93 14.44
N ARG A 107 -9.22 6.54 14.09
CA ARG A 107 -9.38 7.32 12.85
C ARG A 107 -9.50 8.81 13.14
N GLY A 108 -8.87 9.66 12.32
CA GLY A 108 -9.03 11.13 12.37
C GLY A 108 -7.75 11.92 12.09
N GLY A 109 -7.91 13.22 11.78
CA GLY A 109 -6.80 14.19 11.71
C GLY A 109 -5.83 14.07 10.52
N GLY A 110 -6.16 13.30 9.47
CA GLY A 110 -5.30 13.19 8.29
C GLY A 110 -5.44 14.36 7.31
N PHE A 111 -4.61 14.41 6.27
CA PHE A 111 -4.67 15.44 5.22
C PHE A 111 -6.02 15.49 4.48
N LYS A 112 -6.38 16.66 3.95
CA LYS A 112 -7.56 16.83 3.09
C LYS A 112 -7.35 16.02 1.81
N ARG A 113 -8.40 15.31 1.38
CA ARG A 113 -8.35 14.40 0.24
C ARG A 113 -9.59 14.63 -0.63
N ARG A 114 -9.44 14.33 -1.92
CA ARG A 114 -10.54 14.26 -2.88
C ARG A 114 -10.69 12.80 -3.28
N ILE A 115 -11.93 12.31 -3.33
CA ILE A 115 -12.27 11.01 -3.92
C ILE A 115 -12.08 11.13 -5.42
N ARG A 116 -11.34 10.19 -6.02
CA ARG A 116 -11.31 10.03 -7.46
C ARG A 116 -12.32 8.97 -7.87
N LEU A 117 -13.26 9.39 -8.72
CA LEU A 117 -14.33 8.55 -9.25
C LEU A 117 -13.73 7.55 -10.23
N LEU A 118 -13.78 6.28 -9.86
CA LEU A 118 -13.24 5.18 -10.65
C LEU A 118 -14.35 4.53 -11.43
N ASP A 119 -14.13 4.25 -12.70
CA ASP A 119 -15.01 3.37 -13.45
C ASP A 119 -14.75 1.92 -13.02
N LYS A 120 -15.71 1.36 -12.29
CA LYS A 120 -15.69 -0.04 -11.86
C LYS A 120 -16.32 -0.98 -12.89
N SER A 121 -17.14 -0.44 -13.79
CA SER A 121 -17.89 -1.19 -14.79
C SER A 121 -17.01 -1.58 -15.97
N ARG A 122 -16.01 -0.75 -16.30
CA ARG A 122 -14.96 -1.02 -17.30
C ARG A 122 -15.55 -1.40 -18.67
N LEU A 123 -16.66 -0.75 -19.03
CA LEU A 123 -17.37 -0.93 -20.30
C LEU A 123 -16.78 -0.09 -21.44
N ALA A 124 -16.12 1.03 -21.10
CA ALA A 124 -15.60 1.95 -22.11
C ALA A 124 -14.18 1.56 -22.55
N LYS A 125 -13.97 1.56 -23.87
CA LYS A 125 -12.65 1.42 -24.49
C LYS A 125 -11.94 2.77 -24.53
N GLY A 126 -10.62 2.78 -24.42
CA GLY A 126 -9.85 4.02 -24.49
C GLY A 126 -8.34 3.86 -24.33
N GLN A 127 -7.62 4.97 -24.41
CA GLN A 127 -6.17 5.02 -24.28
C GLN A 127 -5.74 5.66 -22.96
N VAL A 128 -4.74 5.08 -22.31
CA VAL A 128 -4.15 5.61 -21.08
C VAL A 128 -3.38 6.89 -21.41
N VAL A 129 -3.82 8.01 -20.83
CA VAL A 129 -3.17 9.31 -20.98
C VAL A 129 -1.99 9.42 -20.00
N ARG A 130 -2.21 9.08 -18.73
CA ARG A 130 -1.20 9.17 -17.67
C ARG A 130 -1.59 8.33 -16.45
N ILE A 131 -0.60 8.10 -15.60
CA ILE A 131 -0.75 7.36 -14.33
C ILE A 131 -0.59 8.34 -13.18
N GLU A 132 -1.53 8.30 -12.24
CA GLU A 132 -1.59 9.20 -11.09
C GLU A 132 -1.52 8.45 -9.75
N HIS A 133 -0.99 9.13 -8.74
CA HIS A 133 -1.06 8.69 -7.35
C HIS A 133 -2.45 8.97 -6.74
N ASP A 134 -3.05 7.98 -6.07
CA ASP A 134 -4.32 8.17 -5.34
C ASP A 134 -4.22 8.08 -3.81
N PRO A 135 -4.53 9.14 -3.03
CA PRO A 135 -4.40 9.13 -1.57
C PRO A 135 -5.55 8.39 -0.86
N ASN A 136 -6.51 7.82 -1.60
CA ASN A 136 -7.64 7.07 -1.03
C ASN A 136 -7.44 5.56 -1.11
N ARG A 137 -6.44 5.08 -1.85
CA ARG A 137 -6.15 3.66 -2.04
C ARG A 137 -4.63 3.43 -2.12
N SER A 138 -4.21 2.17 -2.10
CA SER A 138 -2.80 1.83 -2.28
C SER A 138 -2.41 1.74 -3.75
N ALA A 139 -3.32 1.27 -4.60
CA ALA A 139 -3.10 1.12 -6.04
C ALA A 139 -2.98 2.49 -6.73
N LYS A 140 -2.17 2.53 -7.79
CA LYS A 140 -2.17 3.66 -8.71
C LYS A 140 -3.40 3.61 -9.62
N ILE A 141 -3.70 4.74 -10.22
CA ILE A 141 -4.80 4.86 -11.18
C ILE A 141 -4.29 5.37 -12.51
N ALA A 142 -4.92 4.93 -13.58
CA ALA A 142 -4.67 5.44 -14.92
C ALA A 142 -5.84 6.35 -15.34
N LEU A 143 -5.53 7.53 -15.87
CA LEU A 143 -6.51 8.36 -16.56
C LEU A 143 -6.63 7.84 -17.99
N VAL A 144 -7.84 7.50 -18.41
CA VAL A 144 -8.11 6.96 -19.74
C VAL A 144 -8.99 7.93 -20.51
N LYS A 145 -8.60 8.24 -21.74
CA LYS A 145 -9.44 8.94 -22.71
C LYS A 145 -10.15 7.90 -23.56
N GLY A 146 -11.46 7.83 -23.43
CA GLY A 146 -12.31 6.95 -24.21
C GLY A 146 -12.34 7.35 -25.68
N VAL A 147 -12.70 6.39 -26.54
CA VAL A 147 -12.89 6.64 -27.98
C VAL A 147 -13.99 7.70 -28.20
N ASP A 148 -15.03 7.67 -27.37
CA ASP A 148 -16.13 8.64 -27.36
C ASP A 148 -15.74 10.04 -26.86
N GLY A 149 -14.46 10.29 -26.56
CA GLY A 149 -13.95 11.54 -25.98
C GLY A 149 -14.18 11.70 -24.48
N ARG A 150 -14.98 10.81 -23.85
CA ARG A 150 -15.18 10.78 -22.39
C ARG A 150 -13.90 10.37 -21.66
N VAL A 151 -13.67 10.94 -20.48
CA VAL A 151 -12.49 10.63 -19.67
C VAL A 151 -12.94 9.90 -18.41
N PHE A 152 -12.21 8.87 -18.01
CA PHE A 152 -12.50 8.08 -16.81
C PHE A 152 -11.23 7.57 -16.14
N TYR A 153 -11.30 7.27 -14.84
CA TYR A 153 -10.18 6.65 -14.12
C TYR A 153 -10.38 5.15 -13.95
N VAL A 154 -9.27 4.43 -14.02
CA VAL A 154 -9.23 2.97 -13.87
C VAL A 154 -8.09 2.58 -12.92
N LEU A 155 -8.13 1.36 -12.37
CA LEU A 155 -6.95 0.83 -11.66
C LEU A 155 -5.82 0.60 -12.66
N ALA A 156 -4.62 1.09 -12.33
CA ALA A 156 -3.44 0.80 -13.13
C ALA A 156 -3.00 -0.65 -12.85
N TRP A 157 -2.83 -1.44 -13.92
CA TRP A 157 -2.23 -2.76 -13.82
C TRP A 157 -0.71 -2.65 -13.74
N ASP A 158 -0.06 -3.75 -13.40
CA ASP A 158 1.40 -3.82 -13.32
C ASP A 158 2.05 -3.64 -14.70
N GLY A 159 3.07 -2.79 -14.78
CA GLY A 159 3.70 -2.42 -16.05
C GLY A 159 2.91 -1.46 -16.96
N CYS A 160 1.75 -0.95 -16.51
CA CYS A 160 0.98 0.05 -17.24
C CYS A 160 1.82 1.30 -17.57
N LYS A 161 1.70 1.81 -18.80
CA LYS A 161 2.37 3.02 -19.29
C LYS A 161 1.36 3.95 -19.98
N ALA A 162 1.75 5.22 -20.15
CA ALA A 162 1.01 6.14 -21.00
C ALA A 162 1.07 5.65 -22.46
N GLY A 163 -0.07 5.70 -23.16
CA GLY A 163 -0.23 5.18 -24.51
C GLY A 163 -0.87 3.80 -24.59
N ASP A 164 -0.90 3.03 -23.49
CA ASP A 164 -1.50 1.70 -23.47
C ASP A 164 -3.02 1.76 -23.72
N THR A 165 -3.57 0.77 -24.41
CA THR A 165 -5.01 0.70 -24.69
C THR A 165 -5.73 -0.16 -23.66
N VAL A 166 -6.83 0.37 -23.13
CA VAL A 166 -7.80 -0.32 -22.29
C VAL A 166 -8.95 -0.75 -23.17
N ASP A 167 -9.09 -2.07 -23.37
CA ASP A 167 -10.16 -2.64 -24.18
C ASP A 167 -10.87 -3.80 -23.49
N MET A 168 -11.93 -4.27 -24.13
CA MET A 168 -12.69 -5.46 -23.77
C MET A 168 -12.46 -6.63 -24.74
N THR A 169 -11.39 -6.57 -25.52
CA THR A 169 -11.08 -7.55 -26.55
C THR A 169 -9.64 -8.02 -26.40
N GLY A 170 -9.44 -9.33 -26.57
CA GLY A 170 -8.14 -9.97 -26.44
C GLY A 170 -7.70 -10.22 -24.99
N GLN A 171 -6.75 -11.14 -24.84
CA GLN A 171 -6.20 -11.54 -23.54
C GLN A 171 -4.83 -10.88 -23.32
N ARG A 172 -4.83 -9.61 -22.90
CA ARG A 172 -3.61 -8.86 -22.53
C ARG A 172 -3.81 -8.17 -21.20
N ASN A 173 -2.71 -7.83 -20.53
CA ASN A 173 -2.79 -7.11 -19.26
C ASN A 173 -3.53 -5.78 -19.44
N GLY A 174 -4.46 -5.49 -18.54
CA GLY A 174 -5.30 -4.30 -18.60
C GLY A 174 -6.61 -4.45 -19.40
N THR A 175 -6.83 -5.54 -20.13
CA THR A 175 -8.15 -5.80 -20.74
C THR A 175 -9.14 -6.32 -19.71
N THR A 176 -10.40 -5.93 -19.85
CA THR A 176 -11.49 -6.39 -18.96
C THR A 176 -12.42 -7.29 -19.75
N LEU A 177 -12.56 -8.54 -19.31
CA LEU A 177 -13.35 -9.57 -19.97
C LEU A 177 -14.29 -10.23 -18.96
N SER A 178 -15.29 -10.94 -19.46
CA SER A 178 -16.08 -11.88 -18.66
C SER A 178 -15.20 -13.06 -18.24
N LEU A 179 -15.47 -13.65 -17.07
CA LEU A 179 -14.74 -14.85 -16.63
C LEU A 179 -14.91 -16.03 -17.60
N LEU A 180 -16.01 -16.05 -18.37
CA LEU A 180 -16.21 -16.97 -19.48
C LEU A 180 -15.08 -16.89 -20.52
N ASP A 181 -14.61 -15.70 -20.89
CA ASP A 181 -13.68 -15.49 -22.02
C ASP A 181 -12.21 -15.50 -21.58
N ILE A 182 -11.96 -15.41 -20.28
CA ILE A 182 -10.61 -15.39 -19.70
C ILE A 182 -10.04 -16.81 -19.65
N ALA A 183 -8.84 -17.05 -20.16
CA ALA A 183 -8.21 -18.37 -20.12
C ALA A 183 -7.95 -18.84 -18.67
N LEU A 184 -8.03 -20.16 -18.46
CA LEU A 184 -7.68 -20.77 -17.17
C LEU A 184 -6.20 -20.51 -16.85
N GLY A 185 -5.88 -20.42 -15.55
CA GLY A 185 -4.52 -20.13 -15.07
C GLY A 185 -4.10 -18.66 -15.18
N THR A 186 -4.87 -17.81 -15.86
CA THR A 186 -4.54 -16.39 -15.98
C THR A 186 -4.67 -15.65 -14.64
N THR A 187 -3.81 -14.64 -14.47
CA THR A 187 -3.90 -13.74 -13.33
C THR A 187 -4.90 -12.62 -13.62
N ILE A 188 -5.76 -12.33 -12.65
CA ILE A 188 -6.85 -11.37 -12.77
C ILE A 188 -6.96 -10.49 -11.53
N HIS A 189 -7.50 -9.29 -11.71
CA HIS A 189 -7.78 -8.31 -10.65
C HIS A 189 -9.09 -7.57 -10.93
N ASN A 190 -9.54 -6.75 -9.96
CA ASN A 190 -10.78 -5.97 -10.06
C ASN A 190 -12.01 -6.81 -10.43
N ILE A 191 -12.26 -7.89 -9.68
CA ILE A 191 -13.25 -8.92 -10.01
C ILE A 191 -14.63 -8.55 -9.45
N GLU A 192 -15.68 -8.72 -10.27
CA GLU A 192 -17.07 -8.56 -9.86
C GLU A 192 -17.53 -9.70 -8.93
N THR A 193 -18.32 -9.39 -7.91
CA THR A 193 -18.92 -10.44 -7.05
C THR A 193 -20.23 -10.99 -7.63
N ARG A 194 -20.97 -10.13 -8.34
CA ARG A 194 -22.15 -10.49 -9.12
C ARG A 194 -22.07 -9.74 -10.45
N PRO A 195 -22.60 -10.29 -11.56
CA PRO A 195 -22.56 -9.63 -12.86
C PRO A 195 -23.11 -8.20 -12.79
N GLY A 196 -22.39 -7.23 -13.34
CA GLY A 196 -22.84 -5.84 -13.43
C GLY A 196 -22.63 -4.98 -12.18
N GLN A 197 -22.20 -5.54 -11.04
CA GLN A 197 -21.93 -4.74 -9.83
C GLN A 197 -20.59 -3.98 -9.85
N GLY A 198 -19.79 -4.16 -10.90
CA GLY A 198 -18.44 -3.61 -11.00
C GLY A 198 -17.44 -4.29 -10.08
N GLY A 199 -16.15 -4.09 -10.37
CA GLY A 199 -15.07 -4.77 -9.66
C GLY A 199 -15.03 -4.44 -8.16
N GLN A 200 -15.02 -5.48 -7.32
CA GLN A 200 -15.01 -5.38 -5.85
C GLN A 200 -13.79 -6.08 -5.23
N LEU A 201 -13.40 -7.24 -5.76
CA LEU A 201 -12.30 -8.06 -5.24
C LEU A 201 -10.97 -7.71 -5.92
N CYS A 202 -9.85 -7.96 -5.22
CA CYS A 202 -8.48 -7.78 -5.74
C CYS A 202 -8.22 -6.38 -6.32
N ARG A 203 -8.35 -5.33 -5.49
CA ARG A 203 -8.16 -3.92 -5.90
C ARG A 203 -7.01 -3.20 -5.21
N SER A 204 -6.39 -3.85 -4.23
CA SER A 204 -5.26 -3.28 -3.49
C SER A 204 -3.99 -3.42 -4.33
N ALA A 205 -3.03 -2.52 -4.12
CA ALA A 205 -1.72 -2.58 -4.76
C ALA A 205 -1.08 -3.97 -4.67
N GLY A 206 -0.57 -4.48 -5.80
CA GLY A 206 0.07 -5.79 -5.91
C GLY A 206 -0.87 -7.00 -5.80
N THR A 207 -2.17 -6.81 -5.57
CA THR A 207 -3.09 -7.95 -5.43
C THR A 207 -3.45 -8.55 -6.79
N LYS A 208 -3.57 -9.88 -6.80
CA LYS A 208 -4.02 -10.68 -7.94
C LYS A 208 -4.81 -11.87 -7.41
N ALA A 209 -5.65 -12.41 -8.26
CA ALA A 209 -6.26 -13.72 -8.11
C ALA A 209 -5.97 -14.55 -9.36
N VAL A 210 -6.17 -15.85 -9.27
CA VAL A 210 -5.95 -16.78 -10.38
C VAL A 210 -7.24 -17.50 -10.70
N LEU A 211 -7.60 -17.54 -11.98
CA LEU A 211 -8.73 -18.34 -12.44
C LEU A 211 -8.33 -19.82 -12.49
N VAL A 212 -8.89 -20.65 -11.62
CA VAL A 212 -8.48 -22.06 -11.47
C VAL A 212 -9.29 -22.99 -12.37
N GLY A 213 -10.61 -22.79 -12.41
CA GLY A 213 -11.49 -23.69 -13.15
C GLY A 213 -12.79 -23.01 -13.54
N LYS A 214 -13.49 -23.60 -14.52
CA LYS A 214 -14.82 -23.21 -14.96
C LYS A 214 -15.67 -24.47 -15.00
N SER A 215 -16.75 -24.53 -14.24
CA SER A 215 -17.65 -25.67 -14.21
C SER A 215 -19.04 -25.26 -13.76
N GLY A 216 -20.07 -25.86 -14.34
CA GLY A 216 -21.46 -25.67 -13.91
C GLY A 216 -21.95 -24.22 -13.91
N GLY A 217 -21.54 -23.40 -14.88
CA GLY A 217 -21.92 -21.98 -14.94
C GLY A 217 -21.14 -21.05 -14.00
N GLU A 218 -20.20 -21.59 -13.22
CA GLU A 218 -19.38 -20.85 -12.27
C GLU A 218 -17.87 -20.94 -12.59
N ALA A 219 -17.15 -19.89 -12.23
CA ALA A 219 -15.70 -19.79 -12.22
C ALA A 219 -15.18 -19.96 -10.80
N SER A 220 -14.25 -20.90 -10.61
CA SER A 220 -13.48 -21.07 -9.38
C SER A 220 -12.24 -20.19 -9.41
N ILE A 221 -12.16 -19.22 -8.50
CA ILE A 221 -11.09 -18.23 -8.43
C ILE A 221 -10.33 -18.37 -7.13
N LYS A 222 -9.01 -18.53 -7.21
CA LYS A 222 -8.11 -18.48 -6.06
C LYS A 222 -7.80 -17.04 -5.70
N LEU A 223 -8.33 -16.57 -4.57
CA LEU A 223 -8.14 -15.22 -4.05
C LEU A 223 -6.75 -15.04 -3.42
N PRO A 224 -6.27 -13.80 -3.23
CA PRO A 224 -5.00 -13.52 -2.54
C PRO A 224 -5.00 -13.98 -1.08
N SER A 225 -6.16 -14.22 -0.47
CA SER A 225 -6.28 -14.84 0.85
C SER A 225 -5.98 -16.35 0.86
N GLY A 226 -5.81 -16.97 -0.31
CA GLY A 226 -5.67 -18.42 -0.47
C GLY A 226 -7.01 -19.16 -0.64
N VAL A 227 -8.13 -18.51 -0.29
CA VAL A 227 -9.48 -19.10 -0.42
C VAL A 227 -9.88 -19.20 -1.89
N ILE A 228 -10.41 -20.36 -2.28
CA ILE A 228 -11.05 -20.56 -3.58
C ILE A 228 -12.51 -20.15 -3.45
N ARG A 229 -12.94 -19.18 -4.27
CA ARG A 229 -14.31 -18.69 -4.29
C ARG A 229 -14.93 -18.95 -5.65
N LYS A 230 -16.16 -19.46 -5.65
CA LYS A 230 -16.98 -19.62 -6.86
C LYS A 230 -17.75 -18.34 -7.16
N LEU A 231 -17.75 -17.92 -8.42
CA LEU A 231 -18.47 -16.74 -8.93
C LEU A 231 -19.10 -17.09 -10.28
N SER A 232 -20.17 -16.40 -10.70
CA SER A 232 -20.78 -16.62 -12.02
C SER A 232 -19.78 -16.37 -13.16
N LEU A 233 -19.84 -17.17 -14.23
CA LEU A 233 -19.02 -16.97 -15.45
C LEU A 233 -19.25 -15.61 -16.14
N GLN A 234 -20.42 -15.00 -15.92
CA GLN A 234 -20.76 -13.69 -16.46
C GLN A 234 -20.12 -12.52 -15.69
N CYS A 235 -19.58 -12.77 -14.50
CA CYS A 235 -18.82 -11.74 -13.77
C CYS A 235 -17.61 -11.32 -14.59
N ARG A 236 -17.26 -10.03 -14.52
CA ARG A 236 -16.08 -9.50 -15.22
C ARG A 236 -14.86 -9.41 -14.32
N ALA A 237 -13.69 -9.48 -14.95
CA ALA A 237 -12.41 -9.25 -14.31
C ALA A 237 -11.42 -8.60 -15.29
N THR A 238 -10.44 -7.88 -14.75
CA THR A 238 -9.36 -7.30 -15.54
C THR A 238 -8.14 -8.23 -15.50
N ILE A 239 -7.56 -8.53 -16.65
CA ILE A 239 -6.37 -9.39 -16.75
C ILE A 239 -5.15 -8.66 -16.19
N GLY A 240 -4.31 -9.40 -15.48
CA GLY A 240 -3.06 -8.95 -14.89
C GLY A 240 -3.14 -8.72 -13.38
N VAL A 241 -2.10 -8.09 -12.86
CA VAL A 241 -1.93 -7.77 -11.43
C VAL A 241 -2.18 -6.28 -11.21
N VAL A 242 -2.72 -5.89 -10.05
CA VAL A 242 -2.79 -4.47 -9.70
C VAL A 242 -1.38 -3.92 -9.52
N GLY A 243 -1.06 -2.80 -10.16
CA GLY A 243 0.27 -2.19 -10.08
C GLY A 243 0.63 -1.69 -8.68
N ASN A 244 1.85 -1.14 -8.55
CA ASN A 244 2.43 -0.67 -7.28
C ASN A 244 2.70 -1.83 -6.29
N ALA A 245 3.22 -2.96 -6.78
CA ALA A 245 3.41 -4.16 -5.98
C ALA A 245 4.32 -3.93 -4.75
N GLU A 246 5.31 -3.05 -4.86
CA GLU A 246 6.24 -2.77 -3.75
C GLU A 246 5.61 -1.91 -2.64
N TRP A 247 4.35 -1.47 -2.76
CA TRP A 247 3.66 -0.64 -1.74
C TRP A 247 3.77 -1.19 -0.31
N HIS A 248 3.83 -2.51 -0.16
CA HIS A 248 3.95 -3.17 1.13
C HIS A 248 5.32 -3.00 1.81
N LEU A 249 6.37 -2.69 1.04
CA LEU A 249 7.74 -2.45 1.52
C LEU A 249 7.92 -1.03 2.09
N ARG A 250 6.91 -0.16 1.98
CA ARG A 250 6.97 1.22 2.44
C ARG A 250 7.07 1.31 3.96
N ILE A 251 8.06 2.04 4.46
CA ILE A 251 8.26 2.31 5.90
C ILE A 251 7.98 3.79 6.19
N LEU A 252 7.03 4.05 7.10
CA LEU A 252 6.57 5.42 7.40
C LEU A 252 7.62 6.29 8.13
N GLY A 253 8.60 5.67 8.81
CA GLY A 253 9.68 6.32 9.55
C GLY A 253 9.27 7.05 10.84
N LYS A 254 8.17 7.80 10.84
CA LYS A 254 7.74 8.65 11.97
C LYS A 254 6.25 8.59 12.28
N ALA A 255 5.91 8.77 13.56
CA ALA A 255 4.53 8.80 14.04
C ALA A 255 3.68 9.89 13.36
N GLY A 256 4.27 11.06 13.09
CA GLY A 256 3.59 12.16 12.38
C GLY A 256 3.11 11.76 10.98
N ARG A 257 3.84 10.91 10.26
CA ARG A 257 3.41 10.46 8.92
C ARG A 257 2.20 9.53 9.00
N ARG A 258 2.11 8.70 10.04
CA ARG A 258 0.90 7.92 10.34
C ARG A 258 -0.30 8.82 10.70
N ARG A 259 -0.09 9.90 11.46
CA ARG A 259 -1.11 10.91 11.74
C ARG A 259 -1.63 11.57 10.47
N ASN A 260 -0.73 11.94 9.56
CA ASN A 260 -1.06 12.55 8.26
C ASN A 260 -1.94 11.65 7.38
N LEU A 261 -1.82 10.32 7.49
CA LEU A 261 -2.68 9.35 6.82
C LEU A 261 -4.09 9.24 7.45
N GLY A 262 -4.31 9.87 8.60
CA GLY A 262 -5.57 9.87 9.34
C GLY A 262 -5.71 8.74 10.35
N TRP A 263 -4.58 8.16 10.78
CA TRP A 263 -4.53 7.15 11.83
C TRP A 263 -4.08 7.79 13.14
N ARG A 264 -4.94 7.73 14.16
CA ARG A 264 -4.65 8.13 15.55
C ARG A 264 -3.90 7.00 16.27
N PRO A 265 -3.17 7.28 17.36
CA PRO A 265 -2.46 6.26 18.11
C PRO A 265 -3.41 5.20 18.67
N THR A 266 -2.93 3.95 18.69
CA THR A 266 -3.54 2.80 19.35
C THR A 266 -3.00 2.69 20.76
N VAL A 267 -3.89 2.70 21.77
CA VAL A 267 -3.52 2.40 23.16
C VAL A 267 -3.67 0.90 23.39
N ARG A 268 -2.66 0.27 23.99
CA ARG A 268 -2.69 -1.17 24.32
C ARG A 268 -3.66 -1.41 25.47
N GLY A 269 -4.42 -2.51 25.43
CA GLY A 269 -5.36 -2.87 26.49
C GLY A 269 -4.71 -3.07 27.87
N VAL A 270 -3.46 -3.53 27.91
CA VAL A 270 -2.67 -3.68 29.14
C VAL A 270 -2.34 -2.35 29.80
N ALA A 271 -2.35 -1.24 29.05
CA ALA A 271 -2.12 0.10 29.58
C ALA A 271 -3.42 0.77 30.05
N MET A 272 -4.55 0.06 30.06
CA MET A 272 -5.85 0.58 30.44
C MET A 272 -6.28 0.08 31.83
N ASN A 273 -7.37 0.62 32.37
CA ASN A 273 -7.98 0.11 33.60
C ASN A 273 -8.85 -1.11 33.30
N ALA A 274 -9.18 -1.88 34.35
CA ALA A 274 -9.98 -3.09 34.23
C ALA A 274 -11.40 -2.84 33.67
N ASN A 275 -11.93 -1.63 33.87
CA ASN A 275 -13.23 -1.20 33.32
C ASN A 275 -13.18 -1.00 31.79
N ASP A 276 -12.05 -0.53 31.27
CA ASP A 276 -11.93 -0.13 29.85
C ASP A 276 -11.54 -1.29 28.94
N HIS A 277 -10.82 -2.26 29.47
CA HIS A 277 -10.33 -3.42 28.71
C HIS A 277 -10.22 -4.67 29.58
N PRO A 278 -10.51 -5.87 29.04
CA PRO A 278 -10.33 -7.12 29.79
C PRO A 278 -8.92 -7.35 30.33
N HIS A 279 -7.91 -6.77 29.69
CA HIS A 279 -6.48 -6.86 30.05
C HIS A 279 -6.01 -5.73 30.99
N GLY A 280 -6.90 -4.80 31.33
CA GLY A 280 -6.54 -3.65 32.12
C GLY A 280 -6.40 -3.95 33.61
N GLY A 281 -5.70 -3.05 34.30
CA GLY A 281 -5.33 -3.18 35.71
C GLY A 281 -4.19 -4.17 35.98
N GLY A 282 -4.00 -4.50 37.26
CA GLY A 282 -2.85 -5.28 37.73
C GLY A 282 -1.65 -4.38 38.07
N LYS A 283 -0.80 -4.82 39.00
CA LYS A 283 0.43 -4.09 39.37
C LYS A 283 1.52 -4.36 38.32
N GLY A 284 2.30 -3.33 37.96
CA GLY A 284 3.48 -3.47 37.12
C GLY A 284 3.23 -3.71 35.62
N GLY A 285 2.04 -3.37 35.09
CA GLY A 285 1.77 -3.40 33.65
C GLY A 285 1.72 -4.79 33.02
N ARG A 286 1.42 -5.83 33.80
CA ARG A 286 1.27 -7.21 33.33
C ARG A 286 -0.21 -7.57 33.16
N SER A 287 -0.52 -8.33 32.10
CA SER A 287 -1.86 -8.88 31.89
C SER A 287 -2.20 -9.91 32.98
N LYS A 288 -3.46 -9.95 33.41
CA LYS A 288 -3.97 -10.86 34.45
C LYS A 288 -4.14 -12.32 33.99
N GLY A 289 -3.27 -12.81 33.12
CA GLY A 289 -3.31 -14.20 32.61
C GLY A 289 -4.50 -14.54 31.70
N LYS A 290 -5.32 -13.55 31.31
CA LYS A 290 -6.47 -13.79 30.41
C LYS A 290 -6.03 -14.08 28.97
N PRO A 291 -6.80 -14.86 28.20
CA PRO A 291 -6.57 -15.01 26.77
C PRO A 291 -6.59 -13.63 26.09
N SER A 292 -5.92 -13.53 24.93
CA SER A 292 -5.85 -12.27 24.19
C SER A 292 -7.22 -11.92 23.62
N GLN A 293 -7.83 -10.85 24.14
CA GLN A 293 -9.19 -10.44 23.85
C GLN A 293 -9.24 -8.99 23.37
N SER A 294 -10.27 -8.68 22.59
CA SER A 294 -10.63 -7.32 22.19
C SER A 294 -11.25 -6.54 23.37
N PRO A 295 -11.46 -5.21 23.25
CA PRO A 295 -12.15 -4.44 24.28
C PRO A 295 -13.56 -4.94 24.58
N TRP A 296 -14.17 -5.68 23.64
CA TRP A 296 -15.51 -6.26 23.77
C TRP A 296 -15.48 -7.76 24.11
N GLY A 297 -14.35 -8.28 24.62
CA GLY A 297 -14.24 -9.68 25.08
C GLY A 297 -14.02 -10.73 23.99
N LYS A 298 -14.17 -10.40 22.70
CA LYS A 298 -13.91 -11.35 21.59
C LYS A 298 -12.43 -11.77 21.54
N ILE A 299 -12.15 -13.07 21.43
CA ILE A 299 -10.80 -13.65 21.33
C ILE A 299 -10.10 -13.18 20.04
N CYS A 300 -8.80 -12.88 20.12
CA CYS A 300 -8.00 -12.24 19.08
C CYS A 300 -6.73 -13.02 18.67
N LYS A 301 -6.58 -14.26 19.13
CA LYS A 301 -5.49 -15.17 18.73
C LYS A 301 -6.07 -16.34 17.96
#